data_AF-A0A9X6AJJ8-F1
#
_entry.id   AF-A0A9X6AJJ8-F1
#
_cell.length_a   1.000
_cell.length_b   1.000
_cell.length_c   1.000
_cell.angle_alpha   90.00
_cell.angle_beta   90.00
_cell.angle_gamma   90.00
#
_symmetry.space_group_name_H-M   'P 1'
#
loop_
_entity.id
_entity.type
_entity.pdbx_description
1 polymer ?
#
loop_
_entity_poly.entity_id
_entity_poly.type
_entity_poly.pdbx_seq_one_letter_code
_entity_poly.pdbx_strand_id
1 'polypeptide(L)'
;MSKLLIDDYPILVLPKLATEIGLNEAIVLQQIHYWLGSSKHIHDGFNWIYNSYKEWEEQFPFWSNVTIRRTITSLEKQNLIITSNYNKAGFDKTKWYTINYLELEGVSKRVAQNEQTMWSKRANG
;
A
#
# COMPACT_ATOMS: atom_id res chain seq x y z
N MET A 1 25.23 -18.74 10.10
CA MET A 1 24.59 -17.48 10.50
C MET A 1 23.08 -17.65 10.34
N SER A 2 22.29 -17.10 11.26
CA SER A 2 20.83 -17.20 11.24
C SER A 2 20.28 -16.44 10.03
N LYS A 3 19.68 -17.14 9.06
CA LYS A 3 18.99 -16.57 7.89
C LYS A 3 17.73 -15.75 8.23
N LEU A 4 17.44 -15.56 9.52
CA LEU A 4 16.29 -14.80 10.04
C LEU A 4 16.69 -13.41 10.57
N LEU A 5 17.99 -13.10 10.59
CA LEU A 5 18.52 -11.74 10.77
C LEU A 5 18.85 -11.20 9.38
N ILE A 6 18.75 -9.88 9.18
CA ILE A 6 18.56 -9.18 7.90
C ILE A 6 19.52 -9.64 6.77
N ASP A 7 19.16 -10.74 6.11
CA ASP A 7 19.79 -11.31 4.91
C ASP A 7 18.81 -11.27 3.72
N ASP A 8 17.62 -10.67 3.89
CA ASP A 8 16.54 -10.55 2.89
C ASP A 8 15.91 -9.15 2.91
N TYR A 9 15.15 -8.79 1.87
CA TYR A 9 14.51 -7.49 1.72
C TYR A 9 13.42 -7.26 2.79
N PRO A 10 13.56 -6.26 3.66
CA PRO A 10 12.60 -6.06 4.74
C PRO A 10 11.31 -5.40 4.24
N ILE A 11 10.18 -5.85 4.75
CA ILE A 11 8.90 -5.18 4.56
C ILE A 11 8.85 -3.95 5.46
N LEU A 12 8.87 -2.77 4.85
CA LEU A 12 8.79 -1.50 5.55
C LEU A 12 7.35 -1.15 5.86
N VAL A 13 7.08 -0.82 7.13
CA VAL A 13 5.77 -0.34 7.58
C VAL A 13 5.97 0.87 8.47
N LEU A 14 5.33 1.98 8.14
CA LEU A 14 5.26 3.11 9.03
C LEU A 14 4.13 2.87 10.05
N PRO A 15 4.41 2.75 11.36
CA PRO A 15 3.37 2.47 12.35
C PRO A 15 2.23 3.50 12.34
N LYS A 16 2.57 4.77 12.10
CA LYS A 16 1.58 5.87 11.99
C LYS A 16 0.62 5.68 10.81
N LEU A 17 1.11 5.15 9.70
CA LEU A 17 0.25 4.83 8.56
C LEU A 17 -0.65 3.64 8.90
N ALA A 18 -0.07 2.58 9.46
CA ALA A 18 -0.79 1.38 9.86
C ALA A 18 -1.92 1.65 10.86
N THR A 19 -1.75 2.61 11.78
CA THR A 19 -2.80 2.99 12.73
C THR A 19 -3.98 3.69 12.08
N GLU A 20 -3.79 4.38 10.95
CA GLU A 20 -4.86 5.13 10.28
C GLU A 20 -5.60 4.30 9.23
N ILE A 21 -4.89 3.46 8.48
CA ILE A 21 -5.46 2.77 7.31
C ILE A 21 -5.55 1.25 7.46
N GLY A 22 -4.94 0.70 8.52
CA GLY A 22 -4.78 -0.73 8.76
C GLY A 22 -3.36 -1.23 8.48
N LEU A 23 -2.91 -2.26 9.22
CA LEU A 23 -1.57 -2.83 9.09
C LEU A 23 -1.32 -3.44 7.71
N ASN A 24 -2.23 -4.31 7.25
CA ASN A 24 -2.06 -5.00 5.97
C ASN A 24 -2.13 -4.00 4.82
N GLU A 25 -3.05 -3.04 4.93
CA GLU A 25 -3.24 -1.94 3.99
C GLU A 25 -1.97 -1.09 3.88
N ALA A 26 -1.36 -0.71 5.00
CA ALA A 26 -0.11 0.04 5.02
C ALA A 26 1.05 -0.72 4.37
N ILE A 27 1.18 -2.03 4.62
CA ILE A 27 2.19 -2.88 3.98
C ILE A 27 2.00 -2.90 2.45
N VAL A 28 0.78 -3.19 1.97
CA VAL A 28 0.49 -3.28 0.53
C VAL A 28 0.69 -1.92 -0.13
N LEU A 29 0.20 -0.85 0.49
CA LEU A 29 0.35 0.51 -0.04
C LEU A 29 1.83 0.90 -0.17
N GLN A 30 2.65 0.57 0.82
CA GLN A 30 4.09 0.82 0.79
C GLN A 30 4.78 0.01 -0.32
N GLN A 31 4.38 -1.24 -0.52
CA GLN A 31 4.93 -2.08 -1.59
C GLN A 31 4.54 -1.56 -2.98
N ILE A 32 3.30 -1.08 -3.16
CA ILE A 32 2.87 -0.41 -4.39
C ILE A 32 3.73 0.83 -4.63
N HIS A 33 3.96 1.67 -3.62
CA HIS A 33 4.78 2.87 -3.73
C HIS A 33 6.21 2.56 -4.17
N TYR A 34 6.83 1.52 -3.60
CA TYR A 34 8.16 1.05 -4.01
C TYR A 34 8.21 0.72 -5.50
N TRP A 35 7.26 -0.09 -5.99
CA TRP A 35 7.23 -0.47 -7.40
C TRP A 35 6.91 0.71 -8.33
N LEU A 36 6.07 1.66 -7.91
CA LEU A 36 5.80 2.87 -8.67
C LEU A 36 7.05 3.74 -8.87
N GLY A 37 8.01 3.70 -7.94
CA GLY A 37 9.28 4.45 -8.05
C GLY A 37 10.20 3.97 -9.19
N SER A 38 10.05 2.72 -9.63
CA SER A 38 10.83 2.15 -10.74
C SER A 38 9.98 1.81 -11.98
N SER A 39 8.66 2.01 -11.91
CA SER A 39 7.77 1.73 -13.03
C SER A 39 8.02 2.68 -14.21
N LYS A 40 7.92 2.12 -15.41
CA LYS A 40 7.96 2.85 -16.69
C LYS A 40 6.60 2.88 -17.39
N HIS A 41 5.57 2.32 -16.75
CA HIS A 41 4.24 2.24 -17.34
C HIS A 41 3.44 3.49 -16.98
N ILE A 42 3.23 4.34 -17.97
CA ILE A 42 2.46 5.58 -17.83
C ILE A 42 1.16 5.44 -18.60
N HIS A 43 0.05 5.62 -17.89
CA HIS A 43 -1.29 5.69 -18.46
C HIS A 43 -2.02 6.89 -17.85
N ASP A 44 -2.68 7.67 -18.69
CA ASP A 44 -3.45 8.86 -18.30
C ASP A 44 -2.64 9.88 -17.48
N GLY A 45 -1.32 9.95 -17.73
CA GLY A 45 -0.41 10.86 -17.02
C GLY A 45 0.07 10.36 -15.65
N PHE A 46 -0.34 9.16 -15.24
CA PHE A 46 0.06 8.55 -13.96
C PHE A 46 0.96 7.33 -14.18
N ASN A 47 1.87 7.09 -13.24
CA ASN A 47 2.62 5.83 -13.18
C ASN A 47 1.71 4.73 -12.65
N TRP A 48 1.85 3.54 -13.22
CA TRP A 48 1.11 2.35 -12.80
C TRP A 48 2.03 1.16 -12.60
N ILE A 49 1.64 0.25 -11.72
CA ILE A 49 2.21 -1.09 -11.67
C ILE A 49 1.10 -2.09 -12.00
N TYR A 50 1.47 -3.31 -12.34
CA TYR A 50 0.53 -4.39 -12.48
C TYR A 50 1.00 -5.59 -11.66
N ASN A 51 0.06 -6.29 -11.05
CA ASN A 51 0.30 -7.55 -10.35
C ASN A 51 -0.99 -8.38 -10.35
N SER A 52 -0.83 -9.66 -10.58
CA SER A 52 -1.83 -10.69 -10.30
C SER A 52 -1.89 -10.95 -8.80
N TYR A 53 -2.98 -11.55 -8.33
CA TYR A 53 -3.07 -11.97 -6.92
C TYR A 53 -2.03 -13.04 -6.56
N LYS A 54 -1.51 -13.79 -7.53
CA LYS A 54 -0.46 -14.79 -7.32
C LYS A 54 0.90 -14.12 -7.10
N GLU A 55 1.25 -13.12 -7.91
CA GLU A 55 2.48 -12.34 -7.72
C GLU A 55 2.47 -11.57 -6.39
N TRP A 56 1.30 -11.14 -5.91
CA TRP A 56 1.16 -10.59 -4.57
C TRP A 56 1.38 -11.65 -3.47
N GLU A 57 0.94 -12.88 -3.68
CA GLU A 57 1.13 -14.00 -2.74
C GLU A 57 2.59 -14.43 -2.66
N GLU A 58 3.33 -14.34 -3.76
CA GLU A 58 4.79 -14.55 -3.79
C GLU A 58 5.55 -13.47 -3.00
N GLN A 59 5.10 -12.22 -3.04
CA GLN A 59 5.67 -11.11 -2.25
C GLN A 59 5.27 -11.16 -0.76
N PHE A 60 4.08 -11.69 -0.47
CA PHE A 60 3.55 -11.81 0.88
C PHE A 60 3.22 -13.27 1.21
N PRO A 61 4.23 -14.16 1.30
CA PRO A 61 4.03 -15.61 1.43
C PRO A 61 3.40 -16.01 2.77
N PHE A 62 3.27 -15.07 3.71
CA PHE A 62 2.60 -15.24 4.99
C PHE A 62 1.10 -14.86 4.96
N TRP A 63 0.58 -14.42 3.82
CA TRP A 63 -0.84 -14.14 3.62
C TRP A 63 -1.49 -15.08 2.61
N SER A 64 -2.71 -15.49 2.91
CA SER A 64 -3.55 -16.18 1.95
C SER A 64 -4.00 -15.25 0.82
N ASN A 65 -4.32 -15.82 -0.34
CA ASN A 65 -4.95 -15.09 -1.45
C ASN A 65 -6.21 -14.30 -1.01
N VAL A 66 -6.98 -14.85 -0.06
CA VAL A 66 -8.18 -14.19 0.49
C VAL A 66 -7.80 -12.93 1.26
N THR A 67 -6.75 -12.99 2.09
CA THR A 67 -6.24 -11.83 2.83
C THR A 67 -5.80 -10.73 1.88
N ILE A 68 -5.01 -11.07 0.85
CA ILE A 68 -4.52 -10.13 -0.16
C ILE A 68 -5.70 -9.45 -0.87
N ARG A 69 -6.69 -10.22 -1.33
CA ARG A 69 -7.90 -9.67 -1.97
C ARG A 69 -8.65 -8.71 -1.05
N ARG A 70 -8.84 -9.09 0.22
CA ARG A 70 -9.53 -8.25 1.21
C ARG A 70 -8.78 -6.95 1.46
N THR A 71 -7.45 -7.01 1.59
CA THR A 71 -6.60 -5.84 1.80
C THR A 71 -6.61 -4.90 0.59
N ILE A 72 -6.48 -5.41 -0.63
CA ILE A 72 -6.58 -4.59 -1.85
C ILE A 72 -7.97 -3.95 -1.94
N THR A 73 -9.03 -4.72 -1.72
CA THR A 73 -10.42 -4.19 -1.73
C THR A 73 -10.61 -3.12 -0.66
N SER A 74 -9.97 -3.26 0.51
CA SER A 74 -10.00 -2.27 1.59
C SER A 74 -9.35 -0.95 1.15
N LEU A 75 -8.15 -1.01 0.54
CA LEU A 75 -7.46 0.16 0.00
C LEU A 75 -8.26 0.87 -1.09
N GLU A 76 -8.94 0.12 -1.97
CA GLU A 76 -9.83 0.70 -2.98
C GLU A 76 -11.03 1.42 -2.35
N LYS A 77 -11.65 0.83 -1.33
CA LYS A 77 -12.76 1.45 -0.60
C LYS A 77 -12.34 2.70 0.16
N GLN A 78 -11.11 2.74 0.65
CA GLN A 78 -10.51 3.91 1.28
C GLN A 78 -10.04 4.95 0.25
N ASN A 79 -10.19 4.67 -1.05
CA ASN A 79 -9.74 5.53 -2.16
C ASN A 79 -8.23 5.83 -2.14
N LEU A 80 -7.43 5.00 -1.46
CA LEU A 80 -5.98 5.16 -1.34
C LEU A 80 -5.22 4.61 -2.55
N ILE A 81 -5.82 3.63 -3.23
CA ILE A 81 -5.33 3.12 -4.50
C ILE A 81 -6.42 3.25 -5.55
N ILE A 82 -5.99 3.51 -6.79
CA ILE A 82 -6.83 3.48 -7.97
C ILE A 82 -6.44 2.24 -8.75
N THR A 83 -7.44 1.53 -9.28
CA THR A 83 -7.19 0.34 -10.07
C THR A 83 -7.84 0.42 -11.44
N SER A 84 -7.21 -0.26 -12.39
CA SER A 84 -7.66 -0.27 -13.78
C SER A 84 -7.29 -1.60 -14.45
N ASN A 85 -7.67 -1.73 -15.71
CA ASN A 85 -7.30 -2.86 -16.56
C ASN A 85 -6.76 -2.34 -17.90
N TYR A 86 -5.44 -2.38 -18.06
CA TYR A 86 -4.76 -2.05 -19.31
C TYR A 86 -4.23 -3.31 -20.03
N ASN A 87 -4.75 -4.50 -19.69
CA ASN A 87 -4.31 -5.75 -20.31
C ASN A 87 -4.81 -5.85 -21.75
N LYS A 88 -3.96 -6.34 -22.66
CA LYS A 88 -4.31 -6.56 -24.07
C LYS A 88 -5.14 -7.82 -24.29
N ALA A 89 -4.96 -8.83 -23.43
CA ALA A 89 -5.59 -10.13 -23.55
C ALA A 89 -6.65 -10.32 -22.45
N GLY A 90 -7.86 -10.72 -22.83
CA GLY A 90 -8.98 -10.86 -21.88
C GLY A 90 -8.83 -12.00 -20.85
N PHE A 91 -7.93 -12.95 -21.08
CA PHE A 91 -7.62 -14.02 -20.10
C PHE A 91 -6.58 -13.58 -19.06
N ASP A 92 -5.91 -12.45 -19.29
CA ASP A 92 -4.95 -11.89 -18.35
C ASP A 92 -5.71 -11.26 -17.17
N LYS A 93 -5.55 -11.89 -16.01
CA LYS A 93 -6.21 -11.48 -14.75
C LYS A 93 -5.35 -10.54 -13.91
N THR A 94 -4.26 -10.03 -14.48
CA THR A 94 -3.42 -9.02 -13.83
C THR A 94 -4.22 -7.74 -13.65
N LYS A 95 -4.07 -7.09 -12.51
CA LYS A 95 -4.74 -5.82 -12.23
C LYS A 95 -3.71 -4.72 -12.15
N TRP A 96 -4.08 -3.54 -12.60
CA TRP A 96 -3.22 -2.37 -12.59
C TRP A 96 -3.53 -1.52 -11.37
N TYR A 97 -2.50 -0.97 -10.73
CA TYR A 97 -2.59 -0.20 -9.51
C TYR A 97 -1.77 1.08 -9.61
N THR A 98 -2.31 2.16 -9.05
CA THR A 98 -1.58 3.38 -8.73
C THR A 98 -2.06 3.92 -7.39
N ILE A 99 -1.28 4.82 -6.78
CA ILE A 99 -1.64 5.44 -5.50
C ILE A 99 -2.39 6.74 -5.75
N ASN A 100 -3.49 6.93 -5.04
CA ASN A 100 -4.15 8.22 -4.96
C ASN A 100 -3.40 9.10 -3.95
N TYR A 101 -2.39 9.82 -4.42
CA TYR A 101 -1.56 10.65 -3.55
C TYR A 101 -2.32 11.82 -2.92
N LEU A 102 -3.42 12.29 -3.54
CA LEU A 102 -4.27 13.33 -2.96
C LEU A 102 -4.99 12.82 -1.70
N GLU A 103 -5.57 11.62 -1.75
CA GLU A 103 -6.22 11.01 -0.58
C GLU A 103 -5.18 10.70 0.52
N LEU A 104 -4.00 10.20 0.13
CA LEU A 104 -2.91 9.91 1.05
C LEU A 104 -2.41 11.19 1.78
N GLU A 105 -2.34 12.33 1.09
CA GLU A 105 -2.04 13.62 1.71
C GLU A 105 -3.11 14.02 2.73
N GLY A 106 -4.39 13.76 2.42
CA GLY A 106 -5.51 13.93 3.34
C GLY A 106 -5.32 13.12 4.63
N VAL A 107 -4.89 11.86 4.52
CA VAL A 107 -4.56 11.00 5.68
C VAL A 107 -3.41 11.61 6.48
N SER A 108 -2.34 12.05 5.81
CA SER A 108 -1.19 12.66 6.46
C SER A 108 -1.57 13.90 7.29
N LYS A 109 -2.46 14.75 6.77
CA LYS A 109 -2.96 15.93 7.50
C LYS A 109 -3.71 15.55 8.78
N ARG A 110 -4.53 14.49 8.74
CA ARG A 110 -5.24 13.98 9.93
C ARG A 110 -4.26 13.46 10.98
N VAL A 111 -3.22 12.72 10.57
CA VAL A 111 -2.15 12.25 11.47
C VAL A 111 -1.46 13.42 12.17
N ALA A 112 -1.08 14.45 11.43
CA ALA A 112 -0.41 15.62 11.99
C ALA A 112 -1.28 16.36 13.01
N GLN A 113 -2.58 16.50 12.76
CA GLN A 113 -3.54 17.11 13.70
C GLN A 113 -3.72 16.27 14.97
N ASN A 114 -3.80 14.95 14.83
CA ASN A 114 -3.90 14.02 15.96
C ASN A 114 -2.66 14.12 16.88
N GLU A 115 -1.46 14.27 16.31
CA GLU A 115 -0.22 14.45 17.07
C GLU A 115 -0.19 15.76 17.87
N GLN A 116 -0.57 16.88 17.24
CA GLN A 116 -0.66 18.18 17.91
C GLN A 116 -1.63 18.15 19.10
N THR A 117 -2.77 17.49 18.93
CA THR A 117 -3.79 17.32 19.98
C THR A 117 -3.30 16.44 21.13
N MET A 118 -2.55 15.38 20.84
CA MET A 118 -1.96 14.52 21.88
C MET A 118 -0.86 15.24 22.67
N TRP A 119 0.00 16.01 22.01
CA TRP A 119 1.07 16.75 22.69
C TRP A 119 0.51 17.80 23.65
N SER A 120 -0.51 18.55 23.24
CA SER A 120 -1.17 19.56 24.07
C SER A 120 -1.86 18.95 25.30
N LYS A 121 -2.44 17.75 25.20
CA LYS A 121 -2.99 17.02 26.37
C LYS A 121 -1.92 16.57 27.37
N ARG A 122 -0.72 16.23 26.89
CA ARG A 122 0.41 15.80 27.75
C ARG A 122 1.13 16.96 28.43
N ALA A 123 1.08 18.16 27.84
CA ALA A 123 1.73 19.34 28.42
C ALA A 123 0.91 20.01 29.55
N ASN A 124 -0.39 19.69 29.65
CA ASN A 124 -1.33 20.32 30.58
C ASN A 124 -1.75 19.40 31.75
N GLY A 125 -1.05 18.29 31.97
CA GLY A 125 -1.29 17.35 33.08
C GLY A 125 0.01 17.01 33.78
#